data_AF-A0A6J4JHL6-F1
#
_entry.id   AF-A0A6J4JHL6-F1
#
_cell.length_a   1.000
_cell.length_b   1.000
_cell.length_c   1.000
_cell.angle_alpha   90.00
_cell.angle_beta   90.00
_cell.angle_gamma   90.00
#
_symmetry.space_group_name_H-M   'P 1'
#
loop_
_entity.id
_entity.type
_entity.pdbx_description
1 polymer ?
#
loop_
_entity_poly.entity_id
_entity_poly.type
_entity_poly.pdbx_seq_one_letter_code
_entity_poly.pdbx_strand_id
1 'polypeptide(L)'
;MLPPAAADAPPDHAQRLVVRDALRRLPPAQRLTFSLFHIGGYAHAEIAALLDVPVNTVRSRLQTARRLLRADLQALYSERKTTMSSPARTEPAAARVARDPLPPSYETLIRSAFPEARIVSAERRPETWMPFYWRSRLALPDGTERSVDVRAFASILGSTSVGRAEAALLGVLKRQGLPVPELLAGPLPDPENPQGGNPVALTAAPAGENLLLWALESNLPHRVRAATALAIEAIDRLHGLTDALLADPVGASLPRRPLLLDLSEIAERGGPWMDDPLFAGAVRRLTPLVQEISEATPLVYTNDLYLPNFLRAAADTDGFDVKAPFGWPGDPRASDLQITEFVIPFGWLGDPLLGLAKFWTYDCYPFVHTGFVERYLYERGITRRDFAPRLAVRALWTLQRELPVSRPAEGPEYWDSLVGLLKHALQSLD
;
A
#
# COMPACT_ATOMS: atom_id res chain seq x y z
N MET A 1 26.73 14.66 26.20
CA MET A 1 26.04 15.91 25.82
C MET A 1 26.33 16.15 24.35
N LEU A 2 25.31 16.14 23.50
CA LEU A 2 25.39 16.31 22.04
C LEU A 2 24.29 17.33 21.62
N PRO A 3 24.45 18.06 20.52
CA PRO A 3 23.54 19.16 20.17
C PRO A 3 22.15 18.65 19.77
N PRO A 4 21.09 19.47 19.97
CA PRO A 4 19.75 19.14 19.51
C PRO A 4 19.70 19.17 17.98
N ALA A 5 19.35 18.05 17.36
CA ALA A 5 18.94 18.04 15.96
C ALA A 5 17.64 18.84 15.82
N ALA A 6 17.61 19.81 14.90
CA ALA A 6 16.43 20.64 14.67
C ALA A 6 15.28 19.78 14.11
N ALA A 7 14.05 20.06 14.57
CA ALA A 7 12.88 19.25 14.25
C ALA A 7 12.24 19.62 12.90
N ASP A 8 11.94 18.62 12.09
CA ASP A 8 11.00 18.73 10.96
C ASP A 8 9.59 18.29 11.41
N ALA A 9 8.63 19.21 11.42
CA ALA A 9 7.24 18.97 11.81
C ALA A 9 6.39 18.51 10.60
N PRO A 10 5.60 17.42 10.71
CA PRO A 10 4.73 16.79 9.12
C PRO A 10 3.91 17.82 8.33
N PRO A 11 3.74 17.63 7.01
CA PRO A 11 3.46 18.76 6.13
C PRO A 11 2.04 19.33 6.31
N ASP A 12 1.98 20.64 6.55
CA ASP A 12 0.76 21.46 6.65
C ASP A 12 -0.23 21.22 5.48
N HIS A 13 -1.51 21.56 5.66
CA HIS A 13 -2.49 21.59 4.58
C HIS A 13 -2.01 22.47 3.41
N ALA A 14 -1.35 23.61 3.68
CA ALA A 14 -0.71 24.41 2.64
C ALA A 14 0.44 23.66 1.95
N GLN A 15 1.21 22.83 2.66
CA GLN A 15 2.23 21.97 2.07
C GLN A 15 1.63 20.84 1.21
N ARG A 16 0.48 20.25 1.62
CA ARG A 16 -0.27 19.29 0.78
C ARG A 16 -0.79 19.94 -0.51
N LEU A 17 -1.26 21.19 -0.44
CA LEU A 17 -1.63 21.98 -1.62
C LEU A 17 -0.40 22.30 -2.50
N VAL A 18 0.71 22.73 -1.90
CA VAL A 18 2.00 22.95 -2.56
C VAL A 18 2.53 21.71 -3.27
N VAL A 19 2.41 20.51 -2.68
CA VAL A 19 2.77 19.25 -3.35
C VAL A 19 1.85 19.00 -4.55
N ARG A 20 0.54 19.24 -4.42
CA ARG A 20 -0.40 19.11 -5.55
C ARG A 20 -0.12 20.12 -6.66
N ASP A 21 0.31 21.33 -6.33
CA ASP A 21 0.62 22.39 -7.29
C ASP A 21 2.02 22.24 -7.90
N ALA A 22 3.01 21.71 -7.19
CA ALA A 22 4.28 21.25 -7.76
C ALA A 22 4.05 20.08 -8.74
N LEU A 23 3.21 19.11 -8.37
CA LEU A 23 2.76 18.05 -9.27
C LEU A 23 2.02 18.61 -10.50
N ARG A 24 1.27 19.72 -10.38
CA ARG A 24 0.65 20.41 -11.53
C ARG A 24 1.67 21.14 -12.40
N ARG A 25 2.69 21.79 -11.81
CA ARG A 25 3.76 22.51 -12.54
C ARG A 25 4.73 21.60 -13.28
N LEU A 26 4.78 20.30 -12.94
CA LEU A 26 5.48 19.31 -13.78
C LEU A 26 4.97 19.38 -15.24
N PRO A 27 5.89 19.38 -16.24
CA PRO A 27 5.48 19.35 -17.64
C PRO A 27 4.64 18.10 -17.94
N PRO A 28 3.66 18.15 -18.87
CA PRO A 28 2.60 17.15 -18.94
C PRO A 28 3.08 15.70 -19.08
N ALA A 29 4.14 15.46 -19.85
CA ALA A 29 4.70 14.12 -20.04
C ALA A 29 5.37 13.59 -18.76
N GLN A 30 6.16 14.41 -18.08
CA GLN A 30 6.78 14.11 -16.78
C GLN A 30 5.71 13.83 -15.73
N ARG A 31 4.67 14.68 -15.66
CA ARG A 31 3.52 14.52 -14.76
C ARG A 31 2.77 13.22 -15.00
N LEU A 32 2.39 12.93 -16.25
CA LEU A 32 1.67 11.72 -16.62
C LEU A 32 2.49 10.45 -16.34
N THR A 33 3.79 10.47 -16.67
CA THR A 33 4.67 9.33 -16.41
C THR A 33 4.86 9.11 -14.90
N PHE A 34 5.12 10.18 -14.13
CA PHE A 34 5.26 10.11 -12.67
C PHE A 34 4.00 9.58 -12.01
N SER A 35 2.83 10.02 -12.47
CA SER A 35 1.55 9.44 -12.08
C SER A 35 1.49 7.95 -12.42
N LEU A 36 1.65 7.53 -13.68
CA LEU A 36 1.47 6.12 -14.03
C LEU A 36 2.40 5.17 -13.23
N PHE A 37 3.61 5.60 -12.86
CA PHE A 37 4.53 4.79 -12.05
C PHE A 37 4.22 4.80 -10.54
N HIS A 38 4.45 5.93 -9.84
CA HIS A 38 4.36 6.01 -8.37
C HIS A 38 2.95 5.93 -7.82
N ILE A 39 1.98 6.06 -8.71
CA ILE A 39 0.59 6.38 -8.40
C ILE A 39 -0.29 5.32 -9.08
N GLY A 40 -0.14 5.08 -10.38
CA GLY A 40 -0.81 4.02 -11.12
C GLY A 40 -0.24 2.61 -10.89
N GLY A 41 0.97 2.48 -10.34
CA GLY A 41 1.63 1.20 -10.07
C GLY A 41 2.18 0.47 -11.30
N TYR A 42 2.13 1.09 -12.49
CA TYR A 42 2.60 0.48 -13.74
C TYR A 42 4.13 0.39 -13.80
N ALA A 43 4.65 -0.73 -14.29
CA ALA A 43 6.08 -0.92 -14.52
C ALA A 43 6.58 -0.06 -15.69
N HIS A 44 7.88 0.25 -15.70
CA HIS A 44 8.51 1.09 -16.73
C HIS A 44 8.24 0.64 -18.18
N ALA A 45 8.08 -0.67 -18.42
CA ALA A 45 7.78 -1.24 -19.74
C ALA A 45 6.29 -1.09 -20.13
N GLU A 46 5.38 -1.20 -19.16
CA GLU A 46 3.94 -1.02 -19.38
C GLU A 46 3.62 0.44 -19.70
N ILE A 47 4.25 1.38 -18.98
CA ILE A 47 4.16 2.82 -19.26
C ILE A 47 4.77 3.16 -20.63
N ALA A 48 5.83 2.46 -21.04
CA ALA A 48 6.47 2.65 -22.34
C ALA A 48 5.53 2.28 -23.49
N ALA A 49 4.88 1.12 -23.40
CA ALA A 49 3.85 0.70 -24.35
C ALA A 49 2.61 1.60 -24.31
N LEU A 50 2.11 1.94 -23.11
CA LEU A 50 0.90 2.76 -22.92
C LEU A 50 1.04 4.21 -23.42
N LEU A 51 2.27 4.75 -23.45
CA LEU A 51 2.57 6.12 -23.88
C LEU A 51 3.30 6.20 -25.23
N ASP A 52 3.45 5.07 -25.93
CA ASP A 52 4.22 4.91 -27.18
C ASP A 52 5.59 5.63 -27.15
N VAL A 53 6.43 5.27 -26.17
CA VAL A 53 7.79 5.81 -26.03
C VAL A 53 8.78 4.76 -25.51
N PRO A 54 10.09 4.89 -25.81
CA PRO A 54 11.11 4.02 -25.23
C PRO A 54 11.09 3.97 -23.70
N VAL A 55 11.39 2.81 -23.11
CA VAL A 55 11.52 2.61 -21.65
C VAL A 55 12.50 3.60 -21.01
N ASN A 56 13.55 3.99 -21.73
CA ASN A 56 14.52 4.99 -21.27
C ASN A 56 13.92 6.41 -21.24
N THR A 57 12.96 6.72 -22.12
CA THR A 57 12.17 7.96 -22.09
C THR A 57 11.18 7.97 -20.92
N VAL A 58 10.62 6.81 -20.54
CA VAL A 58 9.85 6.68 -19.29
C VAL A 58 10.75 6.99 -18.08
N ARG A 59 11.92 6.34 -17.99
CA ARG A 59 12.88 6.56 -16.89
C ARG A 59 13.32 8.02 -16.76
N SER A 60 13.72 8.67 -17.86
CA SER A 60 14.13 10.08 -17.83
C SER A 60 12.97 11.04 -17.55
N ARG A 61 11.73 10.73 -17.97
CA ARG A 61 10.52 11.49 -17.57
C ARG A 61 10.23 11.36 -16.07
N LEU A 62 10.26 10.15 -15.51
CA LEU A 62 10.06 9.90 -14.06
C LEU A 62 11.07 10.65 -13.20
N GLN A 63 12.32 10.62 -13.62
CA GLN A 63 13.40 11.27 -12.92
C GLN A 63 13.37 12.79 -13.10
N THR A 64 13.08 13.30 -14.31
CA THR A 64 12.89 14.74 -14.52
C THR A 64 11.74 15.24 -13.64
N ALA A 65 10.68 14.45 -13.46
CA ALA A 65 9.64 14.72 -12.46
C ALA A 65 10.20 14.75 -11.03
N ARG A 66 10.93 13.72 -10.57
CA ARG A 66 11.58 13.71 -9.24
C ARG A 66 12.50 14.93 -9.02
N ARG A 67 13.28 15.33 -10.03
CA ARG A 67 14.20 16.48 -9.98
C ARG A 67 13.46 17.80 -9.89
N LEU A 68 12.46 18.02 -10.75
CA LEU A 68 11.65 19.24 -10.75
C LEU A 68 10.82 19.35 -9.47
N LEU A 69 10.18 18.27 -8.99
CA LEU A 69 9.47 18.26 -7.72
C LEU A 69 10.39 18.62 -6.55
N ARG A 70 11.60 18.08 -6.48
CA ARG A 70 12.56 18.43 -5.42
C ARG A 70 12.96 19.90 -5.49
N ALA A 71 13.24 20.44 -6.68
CA ALA A 71 13.59 21.86 -6.85
C ALA A 71 12.43 22.80 -6.48
N ASP A 72 11.21 22.54 -6.99
CA ASP A 72 9.98 23.27 -6.65
C ASP A 72 9.74 23.28 -5.13
N LEU A 73 9.82 22.11 -4.49
CA LEU A 73 9.59 21.99 -3.06
C LEU A 73 10.69 22.70 -2.26
N GLN A 74 11.97 22.54 -2.62
CA GLN A 74 13.09 23.22 -1.96
C GLN A 74 12.98 24.76 -2.04
N ALA A 75 12.55 25.31 -3.17
CA ALA A 75 12.27 26.74 -3.30
C ALA A 75 11.16 27.18 -2.32
N LEU A 76 10.04 26.46 -2.30
CA LEU A 76 8.88 26.76 -1.44
C LEU A 76 9.17 26.57 0.06
N TYR A 77 10.06 25.64 0.43
CA TYR A 77 10.59 25.53 1.79
C TYR A 77 11.54 26.67 2.18
N SER A 78 12.18 27.32 1.20
CA SER A 78 13.06 28.47 1.43
C SER A 78 12.27 29.78 1.55
N GLU A 79 11.31 30.01 0.65
CA GLU A 79 10.40 31.16 0.69
C GLU A 79 9.50 31.19 1.93
N ARG A 80 9.18 30.01 2.50
CA ARG A 80 8.41 29.94 3.76
C ARG A 80 9.21 30.35 5.00
N LYS A 81 10.56 30.32 4.95
CA LYS A 81 11.40 30.79 6.07
C LYS A 81 11.46 32.32 6.19
N THR A 82 11.25 33.06 5.11
CA THR A 82 11.27 34.53 5.12
C THR A 82 9.90 35.16 5.43
N THR A 83 8.82 34.38 5.41
CA THR A 83 7.42 34.88 5.49
C THR A 83 6.71 34.61 6.83
N MET A 84 7.32 33.92 7.79
CA MET A 84 6.72 33.60 9.10
C MET A 84 6.67 34.79 10.10
N SER A 85 6.28 35.98 9.65
CA SER A 85 6.18 37.19 10.48
C SER A 85 4.76 37.80 10.50
N SER A 86 3.85 37.13 11.21
CA SER A 86 2.54 37.65 11.67
C SER A 86 1.43 37.87 10.59
N PRO A 87 0.13 38.07 10.96
CA PRO A 87 -0.91 37.12 10.49
C PRO A 87 -2.28 37.70 10.05
N ALA A 88 -3.12 36.90 9.37
CA ALA A 88 -4.60 36.99 9.41
C ALA A 88 -5.32 35.74 8.81
N ARG A 89 -6.63 35.59 9.07
CA ARG A 89 -7.49 34.42 8.73
C ARG A 89 -8.35 34.64 7.46
N THR A 90 -8.75 33.54 6.79
CA THR A 90 -10.19 33.25 6.50
C THR A 90 -10.50 31.77 6.18
N GLU A 91 -11.80 31.47 6.14
CA GLU A 91 -12.58 30.21 6.24
C GLU A 91 -12.50 29.15 5.10
N PRO A 92 -13.12 27.94 5.24
CA PRO A 92 -12.74 26.73 4.49
C PRO A 92 -13.55 26.45 3.20
N ALA A 93 -12.92 25.71 2.28
CA ALA A 93 -13.45 25.41 0.95
C ALA A 93 -14.31 24.12 0.87
N ALA A 94 -15.55 24.17 1.38
CA ALA A 94 -16.50 23.05 1.32
C ALA A 94 -17.23 22.88 -0.04
N ALA A 95 -16.77 23.52 -1.13
CA ALA A 95 -17.56 23.69 -2.36
C ALA A 95 -16.77 23.46 -3.67
N ARG A 96 -16.74 22.20 -4.14
CA ARG A 96 -16.81 21.73 -5.56
C ARG A 96 -16.20 20.33 -5.72
N VAL A 97 -17.05 19.30 -5.57
CA VAL A 97 -16.79 17.97 -6.15
C VAL A 97 -17.56 17.90 -7.47
N ALA A 98 -16.86 17.62 -8.57
CA ALA A 98 -17.50 17.39 -9.87
C ALA A 98 -18.13 15.99 -9.87
N ARG A 99 -19.43 15.90 -10.15
CA ARG A 99 -20.13 14.63 -10.27
C ARG A 99 -19.96 14.09 -11.69
N ASP A 100 -18.94 13.28 -11.93
CA ASP A 100 -18.91 12.43 -13.13
C ASP A 100 -20.18 11.53 -13.11
N PRO A 101 -20.85 11.30 -14.25
CA PRO A 101 -22.01 10.41 -14.30
C PRO A 101 -21.58 8.96 -14.07
N LEU A 102 -22.32 8.24 -13.22
CA LEU A 102 -22.08 6.82 -12.95
C LEU A 102 -22.30 5.99 -14.24
N PRO A 103 -21.39 5.08 -14.62
CA PRO A 103 -21.59 4.16 -15.73
C PRO A 103 -22.85 3.30 -15.56
N PRO A 104 -23.68 3.11 -16.63
CA PRO A 104 -24.89 2.29 -16.55
C PRO A 104 -24.64 0.85 -16.11
N SER A 105 -23.44 0.33 -16.36
CA SER A 105 -22.97 -0.98 -15.92
C SER A 105 -22.87 -1.07 -14.38
N TYR A 106 -22.26 -0.07 -13.74
CA TYR A 106 -22.15 0.06 -12.30
C TYR A 106 -23.48 0.45 -11.65
N GLU A 107 -24.34 1.23 -12.33
CA GLU A 107 -25.73 1.42 -11.90
C GLU A 107 -26.49 0.08 -11.89
N THR A 108 -26.33 -0.75 -12.92
CA THR A 108 -26.95 -2.08 -13.01
C THR A 108 -26.48 -2.99 -11.86
N LEU A 109 -25.19 -2.95 -11.52
CA LEU A 109 -24.63 -3.66 -10.37
C LEU A 109 -25.25 -3.16 -9.04
N ILE A 110 -25.38 -1.85 -8.83
CA ILE A 110 -26.06 -1.29 -7.66
C ILE A 110 -27.52 -1.76 -7.58
N ARG A 111 -28.26 -1.70 -8.69
CA ARG A 111 -29.66 -2.15 -8.78
C ARG A 111 -29.84 -3.64 -8.57
N SER A 112 -28.81 -4.46 -8.81
CA SER A 112 -28.87 -5.90 -8.52
C SER A 112 -28.91 -6.21 -7.01
N ALA A 113 -28.31 -5.35 -6.17
CA ALA A 113 -28.37 -5.45 -4.71
C ALA A 113 -29.49 -4.60 -4.09
N PHE A 114 -29.82 -3.46 -4.72
CA PHE A 114 -30.80 -2.49 -4.22
C PHE A 114 -31.76 -2.03 -5.34
N PRO A 115 -32.73 -2.87 -5.76
CA PRO A 115 -33.59 -2.58 -6.91
C PRO A 115 -34.38 -1.27 -6.79
N GLU A 116 -34.92 -1.01 -5.60
CA GLU A 116 -35.81 0.13 -5.30
C GLU A 116 -35.06 1.38 -4.81
N ALA A 117 -33.74 1.32 -4.61
CA ALA A 117 -32.99 2.43 -4.06
C ALA A 117 -32.76 3.55 -5.08
N ARG A 118 -32.82 4.80 -4.59
CA ARG A 118 -32.52 5.99 -5.39
C ARG A 118 -31.08 6.42 -5.16
N ILE A 119 -30.27 6.41 -6.23
CA ILE A 119 -28.91 6.96 -6.20
C ILE A 119 -28.98 8.48 -6.01
N VAL A 120 -28.41 8.98 -4.91
CA VAL A 120 -28.44 10.40 -4.49
C VAL A 120 -27.24 11.16 -5.04
N SER A 121 -26.08 10.49 -5.06
CA SER A 121 -24.82 11.00 -5.59
C SER A 121 -23.87 9.84 -5.87
N ALA A 122 -23.09 9.95 -6.95
CA ALA A 122 -21.94 9.10 -7.21
C ALA A 122 -20.66 9.94 -7.23
N GLU A 123 -19.56 9.36 -6.75
CA GLU A 123 -18.22 9.93 -6.75
C GLU A 123 -17.24 8.92 -7.34
N ARG A 124 -16.44 9.36 -8.31
CA ARG A 124 -15.46 8.53 -9.00
C ARG A 124 -14.11 8.59 -8.29
N ARG A 125 -13.48 7.43 -8.05
CA ARG A 125 -12.18 7.30 -7.35
C ARG A 125 -12.13 8.13 -6.05
N PRO A 126 -13.08 7.92 -5.10
CA PRO A 126 -13.25 8.73 -3.89
C PRO A 126 -11.98 8.82 -3.04
N GLU A 127 -11.20 7.73 -3.01
CA GLU A 127 -9.82 7.75 -2.54
C GLU A 127 -8.94 7.25 -3.69
N THR A 128 -7.99 8.09 -4.08
CA THR A 128 -7.04 7.74 -5.12
C THR A 128 -6.02 6.73 -4.56
N TRP A 129 -5.59 5.77 -5.39
CA TRP A 129 -4.69 4.65 -5.02
C TRP A 129 -5.32 3.57 -4.15
N MET A 130 -6.64 3.66 -3.93
CA MET A 130 -7.47 2.62 -3.33
C MET A 130 -8.26 1.83 -4.40
N PRO A 131 -8.72 0.61 -4.09
CA PRO A 131 -9.50 -0.21 -5.02
C PRO A 131 -10.90 0.35 -5.34
N PHE A 132 -11.39 1.38 -4.64
CA PHE A 132 -12.70 1.99 -4.92
C PHE A 132 -12.69 2.68 -6.29
N TYR A 133 -13.49 2.17 -7.23
CA TYR A 133 -13.68 2.78 -8.54
C TYR A 133 -14.73 3.88 -8.47
N TRP A 134 -15.82 3.61 -7.75
CA TRP A 134 -16.93 4.52 -7.51
C TRP A 134 -17.49 4.33 -6.10
N ARG A 135 -17.92 5.43 -5.47
CA ARG A 135 -18.73 5.44 -4.24
C ARG A 135 -20.08 6.06 -4.56
N SER A 136 -21.17 5.38 -4.22
CA SER A 136 -22.53 5.85 -4.42
C SER A 136 -23.26 5.94 -3.10
N ARG A 137 -23.96 7.05 -2.87
CA ARG A 137 -24.91 7.18 -1.77
C ARG A 137 -26.31 6.85 -2.28
N LEU A 138 -26.96 5.93 -1.60
CA LEU A 138 -28.30 5.42 -1.89
C LEU A 138 -29.26 5.92 -0.83
N ALA A 139 -30.43 6.41 -1.23
CA ALA A 139 -31.59 6.52 -0.35
C ALA A 139 -32.44 5.25 -0.52
N LEU A 140 -32.72 4.58 0.59
CA LEU A 140 -33.48 3.32 0.62
C LEU A 140 -34.99 3.60 0.83
N PRO A 141 -35.88 2.63 0.51
CA PRO A 141 -37.34 2.81 0.64
C PRO A 141 -37.83 3.09 2.07
N ASP A 142 -37.07 2.68 3.09
CA ASP A 142 -37.33 2.95 4.51
C ASP A 142 -36.97 4.39 4.96
N GLY A 143 -36.41 5.20 4.05
CA GLY A 143 -35.97 6.56 4.30
C GLY A 143 -34.53 6.69 4.84
N THR A 144 -33.81 5.58 5.04
CA THR A 144 -32.39 5.62 5.43
C THR A 144 -31.47 5.89 4.24
N GLU A 145 -30.23 6.35 4.50
CA GLU A 145 -29.17 6.45 3.49
C GLU A 145 -28.06 5.42 3.74
N ARG A 146 -27.58 4.77 2.67
CA ARG A 146 -26.44 3.83 2.70
C ARG A 146 -25.39 4.23 1.66
N SER A 147 -24.11 4.17 2.03
CA SER A 147 -23.01 4.35 1.08
C SER A 147 -22.46 2.97 0.65
N VAL A 148 -22.30 2.79 -0.66
CA VAL A 148 -21.78 1.57 -1.29
C VAL A 148 -20.64 1.89 -2.25
N ASP A 149 -19.66 1.00 -2.34
CA ASP A 149 -18.51 1.15 -3.22
C ASP A 149 -18.50 0.05 -4.29
N VAL A 150 -18.27 0.43 -5.55
CA VAL A 150 -17.79 -0.49 -6.58
C VAL A 150 -16.27 -0.59 -6.41
N ARG A 151 -15.79 -1.77 -6.00
CA ARG A 151 -14.36 -2.02 -5.72
C ARG A 151 -13.75 -2.96 -6.74
N ALA A 152 -12.49 -2.71 -7.11
CA ALA A 152 -11.61 -3.73 -7.66
C ALA A 152 -11.43 -4.86 -6.64
N PHE A 153 -11.84 -6.05 -7.03
CA PHE A 153 -11.70 -7.29 -6.30
C PHE A 153 -10.40 -7.96 -6.77
N ALA A 154 -9.28 -7.43 -6.29
CA ALA A 154 -7.94 -7.80 -6.74
C ALA A 154 -7.65 -9.28 -6.47
N SER A 155 -7.17 -10.00 -7.49
CA SER A 155 -6.86 -11.42 -7.34
C SER A 155 -5.58 -11.65 -6.55
N ILE A 156 -5.60 -12.69 -5.71
CA ILE A 156 -4.49 -13.13 -4.82
C ILE A 156 -3.16 -13.28 -5.56
N LEU A 157 -3.18 -13.64 -6.86
CA LEU A 157 -1.99 -13.82 -7.71
C LEU A 157 -2.08 -13.09 -9.05
N GLY A 158 -2.91 -12.03 -9.15
CA GLY A 158 -3.09 -11.30 -10.42
C GLY A 158 -3.79 -12.09 -11.53
N SER A 159 -4.58 -13.12 -11.17
CA SER A 159 -5.39 -13.88 -12.11
C SER A 159 -6.60 -13.08 -12.62
N THR A 160 -6.94 -13.23 -13.90
CA THR A 160 -8.17 -12.70 -14.50
C THR A 160 -9.42 -13.52 -14.16
N SER A 161 -9.34 -14.45 -13.21
CA SER A 161 -10.49 -15.21 -12.71
C SER A 161 -11.53 -14.28 -12.06
N VAL A 162 -12.80 -14.69 -12.04
CA VAL A 162 -13.96 -13.86 -11.65
C VAL A 162 -14.06 -13.58 -10.12
N GLY A 163 -12.94 -13.59 -9.39
CA GLY A 163 -12.89 -13.27 -7.95
C GLY A 163 -13.62 -14.26 -7.04
N ARG A 164 -14.02 -15.43 -7.54
CA ARG A 164 -14.85 -16.39 -6.79
C ARG A 164 -14.14 -17.01 -5.59
N ALA A 165 -12.83 -17.23 -5.68
CA ALA A 165 -12.03 -17.73 -4.57
C ALA A 165 -11.89 -16.64 -3.48
N GLU A 166 -11.61 -15.41 -3.90
CA GLU A 166 -11.53 -14.22 -3.06
C GLU A 166 -12.87 -13.96 -2.34
N ALA A 167 -14.01 -14.19 -2.99
CA ALA A 167 -15.34 -13.99 -2.39
C ALA A 167 -15.69 -15.08 -1.37
N ALA A 168 -15.33 -16.35 -1.66
CA ALA A 168 -15.46 -17.43 -0.70
C ALA A 168 -14.56 -17.17 0.53
N LEU A 169 -13.31 -16.78 0.30
CA LEU A 169 -12.32 -16.45 1.33
C LEU A 169 -12.79 -15.28 2.21
N LEU A 170 -13.35 -14.21 1.62
CA LEU A 170 -13.95 -13.09 2.35
C LEU A 170 -15.00 -13.57 3.38
N GLY A 171 -15.84 -14.53 2.97
CA GLY A 171 -16.82 -15.15 3.85
C GLY A 171 -16.21 -16.00 4.96
N VAL A 172 -15.04 -16.61 4.75
CA VAL A 172 -14.30 -17.35 5.78
C VAL A 172 -13.64 -16.38 6.77
N LEU A 173 -12.92 -15.38 6.27
CA LEU A 173 -12.24 -14.36 7.08
C LEU A 173 -13.23 -13.64 8.00
N LYS A 174 -14.44 -13.32 7.51
CA LYS A 174 -15.53 -12.76 8.32
C LYS A 174 -16.04 -13.71 9.40
N ARG A 175 -16.11 -15.03 9.14
CA ARG A 175 -16.47 -16.03 10.19
C ARG A 175 -15.40 -16.12 11.28
N GLN A 176 -14.13 -15.96 10.91
CA GLN A 176 -13.00 -15.95 11.84
C GLN A 176 -12.76 -14.58 12.50
N GLY A 177 -13.72 -13.65 12.41
CA GLY A 177 -13.67 -12.35 13.12
C GLY A 177 -12.76 -11.28 12.51
N LEU A 178 -12.17 -11.50 11.34
CA LEU A 178 -11.40 -10.45 10.66
C LEU A 178 -12.36 -9.37 10.13
N PRO A 179 -12.15 -8.08 10.42
CA PRO A 179 -12.99 -7.01 9.90
C PRO A 179 -12.69 -6.82 8.41
N VAL A 180 -13.59 -7.30 7.56
CA VAL A 180 -13.42 -7.33 6.09
C VAL A 180 -14.62 -6.70 5.38
N PRO A 181 -14.47 -6.21 4.13
CA PRO A 181 -15.54 -5.57 3.38
C PRO A 181 -16.82 -6.41 3.31
N GLU A 182 -17.98 -5.78 3.53
CA GLU A 182 -19.27 -6.43 3.34
C GLU A 182 -19.58 -6.52 1.84
N LEU A 183 -19.48 -7.71 1.25
CA LEU A 183 -19.86 -8.00 -0.12
C LEU A 183 -21.39 -7.96 -0.28
N LEU A 184 -21.87 -7.12 -1.21
CA LEU A 184 -23.30 -6.88 -1.49
C LEU A 184 -23.76 -7.47 -2.83
N ALA A 185 -22.90 -7.44 -3.85
CA ALA A 185 -23.13 -8.10 -5.14
C ALA A 185 -21.81 -8.37 -5.90
N GLY A 186 -21.85 -9.35 -6.80
CA GLY A 186 -20.67 -9.86 -7.49
C GLY A 186 -19.83 -10.81 -6.60
N PRO A 187 -18.52 -10.97 -6.87
CA PRO A 187 -17.77 -10.34 -7.96
C PRO A 187 -18.18 -10.81 -9.36
N LEU A 188 -17.89 -9.96 -10.35
CA LEU A 188 -18.08 -10.20 -11.79
C LEU A 188 -16.88 -9.61 -12.56
N PRO A 189 -16.64 -9.96 -13.84
CA PRO A 189 -15.65 -9.25 -14.66
C PRO A 189 -15.99 -7.75 -14.72
N ASP A 190 -14.98 -6.88 -14.78
CA ASP A 190 -15.22 -5.42 -14.88
C ASP A 190 -15.96 -5.09 -16.19
N PRO A 191 -17.22 -4.64 -16.16
CA PRO A 191 -17.97 -4.32 -17.37
C PRO A 191 -17.37 -3.12 -18.13
N GLU A 192 -16.62 -2.24 -17.46
CA GLU A 192 -15.92 -1.11 -18.10
C GLU A 192 -14.53 -1.52 -18.63
N ASN A 193 -14.03 -2.71 -18.27
CA ASN A 193 -12.74 -3.25 -18.76
C ASN A 193 -12.76 -4.80 -18.86
N PRO A 194 -13.60 -5.39 -19.74
CA PRO A 194 -13.89 -6.83 -19.72
C PRO A 194 -12.75 -7.71 -20.26
N GLN A 195 -11.65 -7.14 -20.77
CA GLN A 195 -10.49 -7.91 -21.27
C GLN A 195 -9.19 -7.69 -20.46
N GLY A 196 -9.18 -6.78 -19.49
CA GLY A 196 -7.97 -6.49 -18.70
C GLY A 196 -8.22 -5.87 -17.31
N GLY A 197 -9.46 -5.78 -16.84
CA GLY A 197 -9.79 -5.31 -15.50
C GLY A 197 -9.67 -6.42 -14.46
N ASN A 198 -9.27 -6.04 -13.23
CA ASN A 198 -9.60 -6.86 -12.05
C ASN A 198 -11.14 -7.02 -12.00
N PRO A 199 -11.67 -8.17 -11.52
CA PRO A 199 -13.09 -8.30 -11.25
C PRO A 199 -13.60 -7.16 -10.37
N VAL A 200 -14.86 -6.76 -10.52
CA VAL A 200 -15.51 -5.77 -9.66
C VAL A 200 -16.53 -6.41 -8.76
N ALA A 201 -16.64 -5.89 -7.54
CA ALA A 201 -17.67 -6.23 -6.58
C ALA A 201 -18.35 -4.96 -6.07
N LEU A 202 -19.62 -5.07 -5.70
CA LEU A 202 -20.29 -4.06 -4.89
C LEU A 202 -20.11 -4.41 -3.42
N THR A 203 -19.68 -3.46 -2.61
CA THR A 203 -19.56 -3.62 -1.16
C THR A 203 -20.21 -2.45 -0.42
N ALA A 204 -20.34 -2.55 0.91
CA ALA A 204 -20.48 -1.35 1.73
C ALA A 204 -19.28 -0.41 1.52
N ALA A 205 -19.47 0.89 1.71
CA ALA A 205 -18.35 1.82 1.86
C ALA A 205 -17.55 1.48 3.13
N PRO A 206 -16.21 1.65 3.14
CA PRO A 206 -15.37 1.28 4.27
C PRO A 206 -15.71 2.10 5.52
N ALA A 207 -15.84 1.42 6.66
CA ALA A 207 -15.98 2.06 7.95
C ALA A 207 -14.62 2.57 8.46
N GLY A 208 -14.58 3.77 9.04
CA GLY A 208 -13.37 4.39 9.59
C GLY A 208 -12.46 5.09 8.56
N GLU A 209 -11.44 5.75 9.09
CA GLU A 209 -10.45 6.51 8.31
C GLU A 209 -9.38 5.61 7.72
N ASN A 210 -8.80 6.02 6.58
CA ASN A 210 -7.62 5.38 6.00
C ASN A 210 -6.41 5.56 6.93
N LEU A 211 -5.88 4.47 7.49
CA LEU A 211 -4.92 4.53 8.59
C LEU A 211 -3.61 5.25 8.22
N LEU A 212 -3.14 5.16 6.97
CA LEU A 212 -2.01 5.97 6.48
C LEU A 212 -2.33 7.47 6.46
N LEU A 213 -3.49 7.86 5.93
CA LEU A 213 -3.86 9.29 5.81
C LEU A 213 -4.11 9.93 7.18
N TRP A 214 -4.73 9.17 8.09
CA TRP A 214 -4.96 9.55 9.49
C TRP A 214 -3.64 9.69 10.27
N ALA A 215 -2.69 8.76 10.07
CA ALA A 215 -1.36 8.83 10.69
C ALA A 215 -0.53 10.02 10.21
N LEU A 216 -0.70 10.41 8.94
CA LEU A 216 -0.05 11.56 8.31
C LEU A 216 -0.79 12.89 8.56
N GLU A 217 -1.91 12.91 9.29
CA GLU A 217 -2.62 14.16 9.60
C GLU A 217 -1.87 14.98 10.65
N SER A 218 -1.89 16.31 10.47
CA SER A 218 -1.38 17.31 11.44
C SER A 218 0.08 17.16 11.91
N ASN A 219 0.91 16.35 11.23
CA ASN A 219 2.20 15.75 11.69
C ASN A 219 2.19 15.52 13.23
N LEU A 220 1.26 14.69 13.72
CA LEU A 220 1.20 14.28 15.12
C LEU A 220 1.98 12.96 15.34
N PRO A 221 3.18 12.96 15.97
CA PRO A 221 4.01 11.75 16.08
C PRO A 221 3.37 10.62 16.89
N HIS A 222 2.37 10.93 17.73
CA HIS A 222 1.62 9.92 18.46
C HIS A 222 0.68 9.10 17.56
N ARG A 223 0.04 9.71 16.55
CA ARG A 223 -0.77 8.97 15.57
C ARG A 223 0.08 8.01 14.74
N VAL A 224 1.28 8.45 14.36
CA VAL A 224 2.26 7.60 13.66
C VAL A 224 2.66 6.38 14.50
N ARG A 225 2.83 6.52 15.83
CA ARG A 225 3.06 5.39 16.74
C ARG A 225 1.82 4.48 16.91
N ALA A 226 0.63 5.06 16.97
CA ALA A 226 -0.62 4.29 17.07
C ALA A 226 -0.87 3.47 15.78
N ALA A 227 -0.69 4.08 14.61
CA ALA A 227 -0.77 3.38 13.33
C ALA A 227 0.33 2.33 13.15
N THR A 228 1.54 2.57 13.69
CA THR A 228 2.62 1.57 13.79
C THR A 228 2.17 0.37 14.63
N ALA A 229 1.50 0.59 15.76
CA ALA A 229 0.98 -0.49 16.61
C ALA A 229 -0.16 -1.26 15.92
N LEU A 230 -1.15 -0.58 15.35
CA LEU A 230 -2.25 -1.21 14.61
C LEU A 230 -1.77 -1.96 13.35
N ALA A 231 -0.68 -1.52 12.72
CA ALA A 231 -0.08 -2.24 11.59
C ALA A 231 0.65 -3.52 12.03
N ILE A 232 1.27 -3.53 13.22
CA ILE A 232 1.81 -4.75 13.83
C ILE A 232 0.66 -5.70 14.20
N GLU A 233 -0.37 -5.19 14.86
CA GLU A 233 -1.57 -5.95 15.22
C GLU A 233 -2.29 -6.51 13.99
N ALA A 234 -2.32 -5.77 12.87
CA ALA A 234 -2.89 -6.26 11.62
C ALA A 234 -2.13 -7.46 11.04
N ILE A 235 -0.80 -7.50 11.21
CA ILE A 235 0.01 -8.66 10.85
C ILE A 235 -0.31 -9.84 11.78
N ASP A 236 -0.35 -9.61 13.09
CA ASP A 236 -0.67 -10.67 14.07
C ASP A 236 -2.09 -11.23 13.86
N ARG A 237 -3.09 -10.38 13.57
CA ARG A 237 -4.45 -10.78 13.19
C ARG A 237 -4.49 -11.59 11.88
N LEU A 238 -3.65 -11.28 10.89
CA LEU A 238 -3.56 -12.09 9.66
C LEU A 238 -2.88 -13.44 9.91
N HIS A 239 -1.72 -13.44 10.58
CA HIS A 239 -0.94 -14.65 10.86
C HIS A 239 -1.69 -15.62 11.78
N GLY A 240 -2.43 -15.09 12.77
CA GLY A 240 -3.24 -15.89 13.70
C GLY A 240 -4.42 -16.65 13.05
N LEU A 241 -4.80 -16.30 11.82
CA LEU A 241 -5.85 -17.01 11.07
C LEU A 241 -5.37 -18.31 10.42
N THR A 242 -4.06 -18.58 10.40
CA THR A 242 -3.45 -19.68 9.62
C THR A 242 -4.12 -21.03 9.86
N ASP A 243 -4.20 -21.49 11.10
CA ASP A 243 -4.76 -22.82 11.42
C ASP A 243 -6.28 -22.88 11.16
N ALA A 244 -6.99 -21.79 11.46
CA ALA A 244 -8.43 -21.67 11.25
C ALA A 244 -8.82 -21.60 9.76
N LEU A 245 -7.91 -21.11 8.91
CA LEU A 245 -8.02 -21.18 7.45
C LEU A 245 -7.63 -22.56 6.92
N LEU A 246 -6.56 -23.18 7.43
CA LEU A 246 -6.17 -24.54 7.04
C LEU A 246 -7.24 -25.59 7.36
N ALA A 247 -8.09 -25.35 8.37
CA ALA A 247 -9.24 -26.18 8.71
C ALA A 247 -10.49 -25.94 7.82
N ASP A 248 -10.56 -24.83 7.08
CA ASP A 248 -11.66 -24.53 6.16
C ASP A 248 -11.29 -24.96 4.73
N PRO A 249 -12.18 -25.63 3.96
CA PRO A 249 -11.87 -26.08 2.60
C PRO A 249 -11.37 -24.98 1.65
N VAL A 250 -11.81 -23.72 1.85
CA VAL A 250 -11.34 -22.58 1.07
C VAL A 250 -9.92 -22.20 1.47
N GLY A 251 -9.64 -22.10 2.78
CA GLY A 251 -8.32 -21.72 3.29
C GLY A 251 -7.26 -22.81 3.06
N ALA A 252 -7.64 -24.09 3.14
CA ALA A 252 -6.80 -25.22 2.76
C ALA A 252 -6.34 -25.16 1.29
N SER A 253 -7.19 -24.61 0.39
CA SER A 253 -6.92 -24.46 -1.05
C SER A 253 -6.03 -23.26 -1.41
N LEU A 254 -5.64 -22.43 -0.44
CA LEU A 254 -4.85 -21.22 -0.70
C LEU A 254 -3.47 -21.55 -1.30
N PRO A 255 -2.93 -20.70 -2.19
CA PRO A 255 -1.58 -20.85 -2.71
C PRO A 255 -0.55 -20.93 -1.59
N ARG A 256 0.49 -21.74 -1.78
CA ARG A 256 1.65 -21.81 -0.89
C ARG A 256 2.84 -21.14 -1.56
N ARG A 257 3.40 -20.12 -0.91
CA ARG A 257 4.55 -19.32 -1.36
C ARG A 257 5.66 -19.29 -0.30
N PRO A 258 6.41 -20.39 -0.12
CA PRO A 258 7.62 -20.38 0.69
C PRO A 258 8.66 -19.39 0.12
N LEU A 259 9.60 -18.93 0.96
CA LEU A 259 10.64 -17.96 0.57
C LEU A 259 11.48 -18.46 -0.64
N LEU A 260 11.68 -19.77 -0.75
CA LEU A 260 12.33 -20.42 -1.88
C LEU A 260 11.60 -20.21 -3.21
N LEU A 261 10.27 -20.10 -3.22
CA LEU A 261 9.52 -19.84 -4.47
C LEU A 261 9.83 -18.44 -5.01
N ASP A 262 9.81 -17.41 -4.15
CA ASP A 262 10.16 -16.04 -4.55
C ASP A 262 11.63 -15.92 -5.02
N LEU A 263 12.55 -16.78 -4.56
CA LEU A 263 13.93 -16.86 -5.07
C LEU A 263 14.04 -17.67 -6.37
N SER A 264 13.31 -18.78 -6.51
CA SER A 264 13.27 -19.56 -7.75
C SER A 264 12.66 -18.75 -8.90
N GLU A 265 11.58 -18.01 -8.67
CA GLU A 265 10.99 -17.09 -9.64
C GLU A 265 11.96 -15.99 -10.13
N ILE A 266 12.98 -15.64 -9.34
CA ILE A 266 14.05 -14.72 -9.77
C ILE A 266 15.00 -15.45 -10.72
N ALA A 267 15.46 -16.64 -10.34
CA ALA A 267 16.38 -17.44 -11.16
C ALA A 267 15.74 -17.86 -12.51
N GLU A 268 14.50 -18.32 -12.49
CA GLU A 268 13.72 -18.74 -13.67
C GLU A 268 13.43 -17.59 -14.63
N ARG A 269 13.15 -16.38 -14.10
CA ARG A 269 12.95 -15.18 -14.91
C ARG A 269 14.22 -14.72 -15.62
N GLY A 270 15.39 -15.05 -15.07
CA GLY A 270 16.68 -14.82 -15.69
C GLY A 270 16.93 -13.37 -16.12
N GLY A 271 17.31 -13.19 -17.39
CA GLY A 271 17.59 -11.90 -18.00
C GLY A 271 18.91 -11.26 -17.53
N PRO A 272 19.23 -10.03 -17.99
CA PRO A 272 20.56 -9.43 -17.86
C PRO A 272 21.09 -9.21 -16.43
N TRP A 273 20.22 -9.26 -15.42
CA TRP A 273 20.65 -9.23 -14.02
C TRP A 273 21.38 -10.51 -13.59
N MET A 274 21.19 -11.65 -14.27
CA MET A 274 21.95 -12.88 -14.01
C MET A 274 23.40 -12.83 -14.53
N ASP A 275 23.74 -11.82 -15.35
CA ASP A 275 25.11 -11.55 -15.79
C ASP A 275 25.87 -10.63 -14.81
N ASP A 276 25.17 -9.94 -13.90
CA ASP A 276 25.80 -9.08 -12.89
C ASP A 276 26.44 -9.94 -11.77
N PRO A 277 27.75 -9.74 -11.46
CA PRO A 277 28.44 -10.56 -10.46
C PRO A 277 27.88 -10.46 -9.04
N LEU A 278 27.33 -9.31 -8.64
CA LEU A 278 26.73 -9.13 -7.32
C LEU A 278 25.38 -9.83 -7.24
N PHE A 279 24.51 -9.61 -8.23
CA PHE A 279 23.17 -10.20 -8.28
C PHE A 279 23.24 -11.73 -8.41
N ALA A 280 23.99 -12.24 -9.38
CA ALA A 280 24.14 -13.68 -9.59
C ALA A 280 24.93 -14.35 -8.45
N GLY A 281 25.88 -13.64 -7.84
CA GLY A 281 26.56 -14.08 -6.62
C GLY A 281 25.61 -14.16 -5.42
N ALA A 282 24.73 -13.16 -5.25
CA ALA A 282 23.72 -13.13 -4.21
C ALA A 282 22.71 -14.28 -4.35
N VAL A 283 22.17 -14.52 -5.55
CA VAL A 283 21.27 -15.65 -5.82
C VAL A 283 21.94 -16.97 -5.40
N ARG A 284 23.16 -17.25 -5.88
CA ARG A 284 23.90 -18.47 -5.51
C ARG A 284 24.20 -18.58 -4.01
N ARG A 285 24.52 -17.48 -3.33
CA ARG A 285 24.75 -17.46 -1.86
C ARG A 285 23.46 -17.72 -1.09
N LEU A 286 22.33 -17.21 -1.57
CA LEU A 286 21.04 -17.31 -0.90
C LEU A 286 20.36 -18.66 -1.09
N THR A 287 20.50 -19.33 -2.24
CA THR A 287 19.79 -20.60 -2.54
C THR A 287 19.79 -21.62 -1.39
N PRO A 288 20.94 -22.06 -0.83
CA PRO A 288 20.93 -23.05 0.26
C PRO A 288 20.33 -22.51 1.56
N LEU A 289 20.61 -21.24 1.91
CA LEU A 289 20.09 -20.60 3.12
C LEU A 289 18.56 -20.42 3.06
N VAL A 290 18.05 -20.02 1.89
CA VAL A 290 16.63 -19.81 1.65
C VAL A 290 15.88 -21.15 1.54
N GLN A 291 16.53 -22.22 1.07
CA GLN A 291 15.99 -23.56 1.15
C GLN A 291 15.84 -24.01 2.62
N GLU A 292 16.91 -23.97 3.42
CA GLU A 292 16.88 -24.31 4.85
C GLU A 292 15.80 -23.51 5.61
N ILE A 293 15.73 -22.20 5.38
CA ILE A 293 14.71 -21.33 5.96
C ILE A 293 13.29 -21.70 5.51
N SER A 294 13.10 -22.16 4.26
CA SER A 294 11.78 -22.56 3.74
C SER A 294 11.33 -23.95 4.22
N GLU A 295 12.28 -24.81 4.58
CA GLU A 295 12.02 -26.11 5.20
C GLU A 295 11.74 -25.96 6.71
N ALA A 296 12.39 -24.99 7.37
CA ALA A 296 12.27 -24.75 8.82
C ALA A 296 11.17 -23.75 9.23
N THR A 297 10.76 -22.81 8.36
CA THR A 297 9.76 -21.78 8.71
C THR A 297 8.34 -22.21 8.31
N PRO A 298 7.38 -22.33 9.25
CA PRO A 298 5.98 -22.54 8.91
C PRO A 298 5.40 -21.40 8.08
N LEU A 299 4.58 -21.74 7.07
CA LEU A 299 3.85 -20.75 6.28
C LEU A 299 2.65 -20.21 7.05
N VAL A 300 2.47 -18.89 7.04
CA VAL A 300 1.34 -18.20 7.67
C VAL A 300 0.42 -17.57 6.63
N TYR A 301 -0.83 -17.27 6.98
CA TYR A 301 -1.69 -16.47 6.13
C TYR A 301 -1.18 -15.01 6.04
N THR A 302 -0.79 -14.59 4.84
CA THR A 302 -0.27 -13.24 4.55
C THR A 302 -0.75 -12.75 3.19
N ASN A 303 -0.96 -11.45 3.04
CA ASN A 303 -1.16 -10.78 1.76
C ASN A 303 0.12 -10.05 1.27
N ASP A 304 1.19 -10.03 2.06
CA ASP A 304 2.35 -9.12 1.93
C ASP A 304 1.95 -7.66 1.62
N LEU A 305 0.77 -7.21 2.09
CA LEU A 305 0.22 -5.87 1.91
C LEU A 305 -0.08 -5.24 3.28
N TYR A 306 0.83 -5.43 4.22
CA TYR A 306 0.80 -4.86 5.57
C TYR A 306 0.88 -3.31 5.61
N LEU A 307 0.82 -2.64 4.45
CA LEU A 307 0.94 -1.20 4.31
C LEU A 307 -0.31 -0.50 4.86
N PRO A 308 -0.20 0.47 5.79
CA PRO A 308 -1.36 1.04 6.49
C PRO A 308 -2.39 1.80 5.62
N ASN A 309 -2.14 2.01 4.33
CA ASN A 309 -3.18 2.50 3.41
C ASN A 309 -4.27 1.46 3.12
N PHE A 310 -3.99 0.17 3.32
CA PHE A 310 -4.97 -0.92 3.17
C PHE A 310 -5.69 -1.28 4.48
N LEU A 311 -5.49 -0.51 5.54
CA LEU A 311 -6.18 -0.64 6.82
C LEU A 311 -7.10 0.56 7.06
N ARG A 312 -8.26 0.31 7.65
CA ARG A 312 -9.12 1.33 8.25
C ARG A 312 -9.01 1.29 9.76
N ALA A 313 -9.12 2.46 10.38
CA ALA A 313 -9.31 2.56 11.81
C ALA A 313 -10.34 3.62 12.19
N ALA A 314 -11.00 3.43 13.32
CA ALA A 314 -11.84 4.42 13.99
C ALA A 314 -11.65 4.32 15.50
N ALA A 315 -12.06 5.36 16.23
CA ALA A 315 -12.26 5.23 17.67
C ALA A 315 -13.63 4.61 17.95
N ASP A 316 -13.71 3.70 18.92
CA ASP A 316 -14.94 3.06 19.40
C ASP A 316 -15.75 3.97 20.36
N THR A 317 -15.26 5.20 20.61
CA THR A 317 -15.79 6.13 21.61
C THR A 317 -16.12 7.51 21.05
N ASP A 318 -17.34 7.98 21.32
CA ASP A 318 -17.73 9.38 21.09
C ASP A 318 -16.85 10.31 21.94
N GLY A 319 -16.16 11.25 21.29
CA GLY A 319 -15.32 12.25 21.96
C GLY A 319 -13.82 11.94 22.03
N PHE A 320 -13.33 10.92 21.31
CA PHE A 320 -11.89 10.67 21.16
C PHE A 320 -11.16 11.86 20.50
N ASP A 321 -10.46 12.67 21.30
CA ASP A 321 -9.68 13.81 20.79
C ASP A 321 -8.39 13.36 20.09
N VAL A 322 -8.52 13.15 18.77
CA VAL A 322 -7.45 12.84 17.82
C VAL A 322 -6.31 13.88 17.73
N LYS A 323 -6.38 15.00 18.46
CA LYS A 323 -5.32 16.03 18.54
C LYS A 323 -4.60 16.05 19.89
N ALA A 324 -5.26 15.64 20.97
CA ALA A 324 -4.61 15.45 22.26
C ALA A 324 -3.53 14.35 22.16
N PRO A 325 -2.36 14.48 22.81
CA PRO A 325 -1.39 13.40 22.86
C PRO A 325 -1.98 12.14 23.50
N PHE A 326 -1.79 10.99 22.84
CA PHE A 326 -2.13 9.66 23.35
C PHE A 326 -1.09 8.60 22.94
N GLY A 327 -1.35 7.33 23.25
CA GLY A 327 -0.59 6.20 22.70
C GLY A 327 0.84 6.09 23.23
N TRP A 328 1.01 6.34 24.52
CA TRP A 328 2.14 5.81 25.30
C TRP A 328 1.77 4.43 25.89
N PRO A 329 2.76 3.60 26.28
CA PRO A 329 2.48 2.32 26.94
C PRO A 329 1.60 2.52 28.19
N GLY A 330 0.46 1.84 28.26
CA GLY A 330 -0.50 1.95 29.36
C GLY A 330 -1.51 3.13 29.24
N ASP A 331 -1.55 3.86 28.13
CA ASP A 331 -2.64 4.81 27.86
C ASP A 331 -3.94 4.05 27.51
N PRO A 332 -5.03 4.15 28.30
CA PRO A 332 -6.28 3.44 28.00
C PRO A 332 -6.89 3.86 26.66
N ARG A 333 -6.63 5.09 26.21
CA ARG A 333 -7.11 5.59 24.91
C ARG A 333 -6.41 4.94 23.72
N ALA A 334 -5.32 4.19 23.94
CA ALA A 334 -4.69 3.42 22.88
C ALA A 334 -5.57 2.25 22.42
N SER A 335 -6.43 1.69 23.29
CA SER A 335 -7.37 0.63 22.95
C SER A 335 -8.67 1.13 22.31
N ASP A 336 -9.02 2.42 22.47
CA ASP A 336 -10.20 3.01 21.82
C ASP A 336 -10.09 2.96 20.29
N LEU A 337 -8.88 3.09 19.75
CA LEU A 337 -8.62 3.07 18.31
C LEU A 337 -8.50 1.63 17.78
N GLN A 338 -9.46 1.21 16.96
CA GLN A 338 -9.60 -0.18 16.48
C GLN A 338 -9.51 -0.29 14.95
N ILE A 339 -9.05 -1.45 14.46
CA ILE A 339 -9.06 -1.78 13.02
C ILE A 339 -10.50 -2.08 12.58
N THR A 340 -11.04 -1.28 11.67
CA THR A 340 -12.44 -1.37 11.21
C THR A 340 -12.63 -2.06 9.86
N GLU A 341 -11.59 -2.14 9.02
CA GLU A 341 -11.62 -2.89 7.75
C GLU A 341 -10.20 -3.17 7.23
N PHE A 342 -9.94 -4.41 6.81
CA PHE A 342 -8.84 -4.76 5.90
C PHE A 342 -9.31 -4.55 4.46
N VAL A 343 -8.90 -3.46 3.81
CA VAL A 343 -9.42 -3.02 2.50
C VAL A 343 -9.10 -4.02 1.38
N ILE A 344 -7.96 -4.71 1.47
CA ILE A 344 -7.58 -5.83 0.59
C ILE A 344 -7.14 -7.00 1.49
N PRO A 345 -8.08 -7.85 1.95
CA PRO A 345 -7.81 -8.89 2.94
C PRO A 345 -7.31 -10.21 2.33
N PHE A 346 -7.26 -10.30 0.99
CA PHE A 346 -6.95 -11.53 0.25
C PHE A 346 -5.44 -11.81 0.23
N GLY A 347 -5.07 -13.05 0.49
CA GLY A 347 -3.68 -13.48 0.63
C GLY A 347 -3.48 -14.97 0.39
N TRP A 348 -2.29 -15.45 0.72
CA TRP A 348 -1.79 -16.81 0.51
C TRP A 348 -1.10 -17.33 1.78
N LEU A 349 -0.69 -18.59 1.78
CA LEU A 349 0.16 -19.17 2.82
C LEU A 349 1.62 -18.89 2.46
N GLY A 350 2.30 -17.99 3.17
CA GLY A 350 3.62 -17.48 2.81
C GLY A 350 4.60 -17.33 3.97
N ASP A 351 5.82 -16.89 3.66
CA ASP A 351 6.82 -16.55 4.68
C ASP A 351 6.34 -15.36 5.54
N PRO A 352 6.35 -15.47 6.89
CA PRO A 352 5.79 -14.44 7.78
C PRO A 352 6.47 -13.07 7.65
N LEU A 353 7.75 -13.04 7.26
CA LEU A 353 8.61 -11.85 7.33
C LEU A 353 8.87 -11.20 5.96
N LEU A 354 8.66 -11.92 4.86
CA LEU A 354 8.93 -11.43 3.50
C LEU A 354 8.10 -10.16 3.14
N GLY A 355 6.88 -10.05 3.65
CA GLY A 355 6.05 -8.86 3.52
C GLY A 355 6.61 -7.61 4.22
N LEU A 356 7.42 -7.76 5.27
CA LEU A 356 8.06 -6.63 5.96
C LEU A 356 9.22 -6.04 5.16
N ALA A 357 9.94 -6.87 4.39
CA ALA A 357 11.08 -6.41 3.57
C ALA A 357 10.63 -5.34 2.56
N LYS A 358 9.37 -5.41 2.11
CA LYS A 358 8.75 -4.41 1.23
C LYS A 358 8.85 -2.98 1.75
N PHE A 359 8.78 -2.75 3.07
CA PHE A 359 8.84 -1.39 3.63
C PHE A 359 10.16 -0.68 3.32
N TRP A 360 11.28 -1.41 3.36
CA TRP A 360 12.60 -0.88 3.01
C TRP A 360 12.83 -0.91 1.48
N THR A 361 12.43 -1.97 0.77
CA THR A 361 12.67 -2.06 -0.69
C THR A 361 11.81 -1.12 -1.53
N TYR A 362 10.64 -0.70 -1.04
CA TYR A 362 9.73 0.25 -1.71
C TYR A 362 9.74 1.66 -1.12
N ASP A 363 10.63 1.94 -0.14
CA ASP A 363 10.70 3.24 0.54
C ASP A 363 9.33 3.72 1.08
N CYS A 364 8.65 2.84 1.83
CA CYS A 364 7.25 3.01 2.22
C CYS A 364 7.03 4.12 3.26
N TYR A 365 7.05 5.38 2.80
CA TYR A 365 6.85 6.57 3.61
C TYR A 365 5.44 6.64 4.24
N PRO A 366 5.31 7.03 5.53
CA PRO A 366 6.38 7.39 6.46
C PRO A 366 7.03 6.18 7.15
N PHE A 367 6.39 5.00 7.11
CA PHE A 367 6.68 3.86 7.98
C PHE A 367 8.12 3.33 7.89
N VAL A 368 8.74 3.41 6.72
CA VAL A 368 10.18 3.20 6.47
C VAL A 368 11.12 4.02 7.40
N HIS A 369 10.64 5.12 7.98
CA HIS A 369 11.40 5.97 8.93
C HIS A 369 10.83 5.96 10.36
N THR A 370 9.81 5.17 10.65
CA THR A 370 9.15 5.14 11.97
C THR A 370 9.74 4.13 12.96
N GLY A 371 10.67 3.29 12.49
CA GLY A 371 11.12 2.12 13.24
C GLY A 371 10.13 0.96 13.22
N PHE A 372 9.15 0.94 12.30
CA PHE A 372 8.09 -0.07 12.25
C PHE A 372 8.62 -1.51 12.09
N VAL A 373 9.51 -1.74 11.11
CA VAL A 373 10.09 -3.07 10.87
C VAL A 373 11.03 -3.44 12.01
N GLU A 374 11.87 -2.51 12.41
CA GLU A 374 12.83 -2.64 13.52
C GLU A 374 12.13 -3.01 14.83
N ARG A 375 10.97 -2.39 15.11
CA ARG A 375 10.13 -2.69 16.26
C ARG A 375 9.49 -4.07 16.15
N TYR A 376 8.88 -4.41 15.02
CA TYR A 376 8.27 -5.74 14.81
C TYR A 376 9.28 -6.86 15.06
N LEU A 377 10.49 -6.73 14.50
CA LEU A 377 11.58 -7.68 14.66
C LEU A 377 12.08 -7.76 16.11
N TYR A 378 12.31 -6.61 16.75
CA TYR A 378 12.75 -6.52 18.15
C TYR A 378 11.75 -7.15 19.13
N GLU A 379 10.45 -6.85 18.99
CA GLU A 379 9.39 -7.40 19.86
C GLU A 379 9.25 -8.93 19.74
N ARG A 380 9.75 -9.52 18.65
CA ARG A 380 9.73 -10.98 18.38
C ARG A 380 11.10 -11.63 18.50
N GLY A 381 12.12 -10.90 18.96
CA GLY A 381 13.49 -11.40 19.11
C GLY A 381 14.22 -11.75 17.80
N ILE A 382 13.69 -11.34 16.65
CA ILE A 382 14.21 -11.70 15.32
C ILE A 382 15.46 -10.85 15.04
N THR A 383 16.60 -11.49 14.78
CA THR A 383 17.85 -10.78 14.53
C THR A 383 17.94 -10.26 13.10
N ARG A 384 18.90 -9.35 12.85
CA ARG A 384 19.23 -8.91 11.49
C ARG A 384 19.68 -10.06 10.59
N ARG A 385 20.31 -11.11 11.14
CA ARG A 385 20.75 -12.30 10.40
C ARG A 385 19.57 -13.13 9.90
N ASP A 386 18.55 -13.30 10.75
CA ASP A 386 17.34 -14.10 10.42
C ASP A 386 16.44 -13.39 9.38
N PHE A 387 16.45 -12.05 9.40
CA PHE A 387 15.69 -11.23 8.46
C PHE A 387 16.43 -10.96 7.13
N ALA A 388 17.76 -10.94 7.13
CA ALA A 388 18.57 -10.61 5.96
C ALA A 388 18.24 -11.44 4.69
N PRO A 389 17.97 -12.76 4.75
CA PRO A 389 17.55 -13.53 3.58
C PRO A 389 16.25 -12.99 2.95
N ARG A 390 15.25 -12.61 3.75
CA ARG A 390 14.00 -12.01 3.26
C ARG A 390 14.25 -10.66 2.59
N LEU A 391 15.09 -9.82 3.21
CA LEU A 391 15.48 -8.52 2.63
C LEU A 391 16.24 -8.69 1.31
N ALA A 392 17.19 -9.62 1.24
CA ALA A 392 17.98 -9.86 0.04
C ALA A 392 17.12 -10.43 -1.11
N VAL A 393 16.24 -11.40 -0.83
CA VAL A 393 15.29 -11.95 -1.83
C VAL A 393 14.38 -10.85 -2.37
N ARG A 394 13.78 -10.02 -1.51
CA ARG A 394 12.89 -8.93 -1.95
C ARG A 394 13.66 -7.84 -2.71
N ALA A 395 14.89 -7.50 -2.30
CA ALA A 395 15.73 -6.54 -3.02
C ALA A 395 16.12 -7.04 -4.42
N LEU A 396 16.50 -8.32 -4.56
CA LEU A 396 16.77 -8.96 -5.87
C LEU A 396 15.51 -8.96 -6.75
N TRP A 397 14.34 -9.30 -6.20
CA TRP A 397 13.05 -9.28 -6.90
C TRP A 397 12.75 -7.89 -7.49
N THR A 398 12.91 -6.84 -6.68
CA THR A 398 12.66 -5.45 -7.08
C THR A 398 13.68 -4.96 -8.11
N LEU A 399 14.98 -5.22 -7.89
CA LEU A 399 16.05 -4.90 -8.86
C LEU A 399 15.77 -5.51 -10.23
N GLN A 400 15.45 -6.81 -10.29
CA GLN A 400 15.25 -7.54 -11.54
C GLN A 400 14.06 -7.03 -12.35
N ARG A 401 12.97 -6.65 -11.69
CA ARG A 401 11.70 -6.28 -12.35
C ARG A 401 11.61 -4.80 -12.68
N GLU A 402 12.14 -3.93 -11.83
CA GLU A 402 11.88 -2.48 -11.91
C GLU A 402 13.06 -1.70 -12.52
N LEU A 403 14.29 -2.20 -12.36
CA LEU A 403 15.51 -1.41 -12.58
C LEU A 403 16.44 -1.98 -13.66
N PRO A 404 17.23 -1.11 -14.33
CA PRO A 404 18.31 -1.56 -15.21
C PRO A 404 19.47 -2.13 -14.38
N VAL A 405 20.20 -3.09 -14.95
CA VAL A 405 21.44 -3.64 -14.39
C VAL A 405 22.45 -2.52 -14.13
N SER A 406 22.80 -1.77 -15.19
CA SER A 406 23.68 -0.61 -15.10
C SER A 406 23.03 0.50 -14.28
N ARG A 407 23.71 0.94 -13.22
CA ARG A 407 23.35 2.12 -12.43
C ARG A 407 23.00 3.30 -13.35
N PRO A 408 21.81 3.91 -13.23
CA PRO A 408 21.48 5.11 -13.99
C PRO A 408 22.50 6.22 -13.75
N ALA A 409 22.97 6.88 -14.82
CA ALA A 409 23.77 8.11 -14.71
C ALA A 409 22.97 9.27 -14.09
N GLU A 410 21.64 9.14 -14.11
CA GLU A 410 20.65 10.16 -13.89
C GLU A 410 19.51 9.50 -13.08
N GLY A 411 19.20 10.03 -11.89
CA GLY A 411 18.21 9.43 -10.96
C GLY A 411 18.58 8.11 -10.24
N PRO A 412 19.82 7.92 -9.76
CA PRO A 412 20.28 6.63 -9.26
C PRO A 412 19.75 6.24 -7.86
N GLU A 413 19.08 7.12 -7.12
CA GLU A 413 18.98 6.99 -5.66
C GLU A 413 18.21 5.75 -5.19
N TYR A 414 17.17 5.34 -5.93
CA TYR A 414 16.43 4.09 -5.66
C TYR A 414 17.24 2.84 -6.02
N TRP A 415 18.08 2.93 -7.06
CA TRP A 415 19.03 1.86 -7.44
C TRP A 415 20.15 1.74 -6.40
N ASP A 416 20.74 2.86 -5.97
CA ASP A 416 21.76 2.90 -4.92
C ASP A 416 21.21 2.40 -3.59
N SER A 417 19.97 2.75 -3.24
CA SER A 417 19.28 2.24 -2.05
C SER A 417 19.09 0.72 -2.10
N LEU A 418 18.51 0.19 -3.18
CA LEU A 418 18.27 -1.26 -3.33
C LEU A 418 19.56 -2.09 -3.40
N VAL A 419 20.59 -1.60 -4.10
CA VAL A 419 21.90 -2.25 -4.13
C VAL A 419 22.62 -2.13 -2.78
N GLY A 420 22.40 -1.03 -2.05
CA GLY A 420 22.85 -0.86 -0.67
C GLY A 420 22.19 -1.83 0.31
N LEU A 421 20.86 -1.95 0.26
CA LEU A 421 20.07 -2.90 1.04
C LEU A 421 20.48 -4.34 0.75
N LEU A 422 20.65 -4.71 -0.52
CA LEU A 422 21.16 -6.04 -0.91
C LEU A 422 22.54 -6.32 -0.32
N LYS A 423 23.49 -5.37 -0.44
CA LYS A 423 24.83 -5.51 0.16
C LYS A 423 24.78 -5.63 1.68
N HIS A 424 23.97 -4.81 2.35
CA HIS A 424 23.84 -4.83 3.82
C HIS A 424 23.18 -6.12 4.32
N ALA A 425 22.19 -6.64 3.58
CA ALA A 425 21.59 -7.95 3.85
C ALA A 425 22.64 -9.06 3.72
N LEU A 426 23.38 -9.12 2.60
CA LEU A 426 24.42 -10.13 2.38
C LEU A 426 25.54 -10.07 3.43
N GLN A 427 25.96 -8.87 3.85
CA GLN A 427 26.92 -8.65 4.95
C GLN A 427 26.39 -9.10 6.32
N SER A 428 25.06 -9.18 6.50
CA SER A 428 24.43 -9.65 7.74
C SER A 428 24.31 -11.19 7.79
N LEU A 429 24.72 -11.89 6.73
CA LEU A 429 24.79 -13.36 6.65
C LEU A 429 26.18 -13.91 7.00
N ASP A 430 27.17 -13.03 7.17
CA ASP A 430 28.54 -13.36 7.61
C ASP A 430 28.55 -13.41 9.15
#